data_AF-A0A1C2C386-F1
#
_entry.id   AF-A0A1C2C386-F1
#
_cell.length_a   1.000
_cell.length_b   1.000
_cell.length_c   1.000
_cell.angle_alpha   90.00
_cell.angle_beta   90.00
_cell.angle_gamma   90.00
#
_symmetry.space_group_name_H-M   'P 1'
#
loop_
_entity.id
_entity.type
_entity.pdbx_description
1 polymer ?
#
loop_
_entity_poly.entity_id
_entity_poly.type
_entity_poly.pdbx_seq_one_letter_code
_entity_poly.pdbx_strand_id
1 'polypeptide(L)'
;MSPRILLLWLLLQSLALPAACPEFLPAEPARLTLNHQQQTIQAELSWAAASSEPAELQVLGAADQQLLASIALNHPAFSGSFAAQPLAEDADLDGLADHLWLVNQQGLIWRVAFSGNQLGTPVLLADLSGLGLQFRYSVSLLRTRLPGRLAPAVWQNLEQHLLLLLGRDPLSDQDVLLLLRYSVNPALQTFVQGAQLTDRTELSDAEQQLTLSAADWRNLLATAGWQMRLNGRLTALPRVVAGVIYAPLMRATADSCQPELAEHQLLAVQLHTAGQVYQSRQLSIPYLADGRLQLQQQVDLSVSLIWTNTEQQLTILPVLRRISGDCHYCSEPLQLDARAFIRRLATFKDEQGAF
;
A
#
# COMPACT_ATOMS: atom_id res chain seq x y z
N MET A 1 38.01 -52.84 -16.52
CA MET A 1 36.64 -52.36 -16.20
C MET A 1 36.82 -51.14 -15.30
N SER A 2 36.40 -49.97 -15.78
CA SER A 2 36.95 -48.65 -15.39
C SER A 2 36.09 -47.92 -14.34
N PRO A 3 36.69 -47.25 -13.33
CA PRO A 3 36.00 -46.66 -12.17
C PRO A 3 35.44 -45.26 -12.48
N ARG A 4 34.67 -45.13 -13.56
CA ARG A 4 34.18 -43.83 -14.05
C ARG A 4 32.68 -43.58 -13.87
N ILE A 5 31.92 -44.54 -13.35
CA ILE A 5 30.46 -44.45 -13.30
C ILE A 5 29.94 -43.92 -11.95
N LEU A 6 30.74 -43.95 -10.88
CA LEU A 6 30.26 -43.54 -9.55
C LEU A 6 30.30 -42.02 -9.28
N LEU A 7 31.07 -41.23 -10.06
CA LEU A 7 31.18 -39.79 -9.82
C LEU A 7 30.09 -38.94 -10.49
N LEU A 8 29.30 -39.52 -11.40
CA LEU A 8 28.26 -38.77 -12.13
C LEU A 8 26.92 -38.71 -11.41
N TRP A 9 26.71 -39.53 -10.37
CA TRP A 9 25.47 -39.55 -9.58
C TRP A 9 25.46 -38.55 -8.42
N LEU A 10 26.62 -38.00 -8.03
CA LEU A 10 26.72 -37.02 -6.93
C LEU A 10 26.69 -35.55 -7.39
N LEU A 11 26.66 -35.28 -8.70
CA LEU A 11 26.58 -33.92 -9.26
C LEU A 11 25.21 -33.59 -9.87
N LEU A 12 24.25 -34.51 -9.78
CA LEU A 12 22.85 -34.36 -10.20
C LEU A 12 21.92 -34.14 -8.99
N GLN A 13 22.43 -33.56 -7.91
CA GLN A 13 21.57 -32.73 -7.06
C GLN A 13 21.24 -31.49 -7.88
N SER A 14 20.19 -31.65 -8.68
CA SER A 14 19.40 -30.56 -9.23
C SER A 14 19.27 -29.50 -8.14
N LEU A 15 19.90 -28.35 -8.37
CA LEU A 15 19.43 -27.09 -7.82
C LEU A 15 17.99 -26.97 -8.35
N ALA A 16 17.06 -27.57 -7.61
CA ALA A 16 15.65 -27.28 -7.77
C ALA A 16 15.56 -25.81 -7.39
N LEU A 17 15.59 -24.96 -8.41
CA LEU A 17 15.19 -23.57 -8.25
C LEU A 17 13.84 -23.63 -7.54
N PRO A 18 13.70 -23.01 -6.35
CA PRO A 18 12.40 -22.97 -5.71
C PRO A 18 11.40 -22.46 -6.75
N ALA A 19 10.29 -23.16 -6.91
CA ALA A 19 9.26 -22.75 -7.86
C ALA A 19 8.94 -21.29 -7.57
N ALA A 20 9.16 -20.40 -8.53
CA ALA A 20 8.91 -18.99 -8.34
C ALA A 20 7.40 -18.80 -8.21
N CYS A 21 6.96 -18.40 -7.02
CA CYS A 21 5.56 -18.06 -6.79
C CYS A 21 5.16 -16.90 -7.73
N PRO A 22 3.94 -16.95 -8.30
CA PRO A 22 3.48 -15.91 -9.22
C PRO A 22 3.59 -14.54 -8.56
N GLU A 23 4.21 -13.60 -9.24
CA GLU A 23 4.34 -12.24 -8.77
C GLU A 23 3.03 -11.49 -8.96
N PHE A 24 2.54 -10.85 -7.90
CA PHE A 24 1.41 -9.94 -7.98
C PHE A 24 1.76 -8.73 -8.84
N LEU A 25 1.07 -8.56 -9.97
CA LEU A 25 1.20 -7.40 -10.85
C LEU A 25 -0.12 -6.64 -10.87
N PRO A 26 -0.20 -5.42 -10.28
CA PRO A 26 -1.35 -4.56 -10.50
C PRO A 26 -1.41 -4.22 -11.99
N ALA A 27 -2.46 -4.69 -12.67
CA ALA A 27 -2.61 -4.56 -14.11
C ALA A 27 -3.23 -3.22 -14.55
N GLU A 28 -3.80 -2.45 -13.63
CA GLU A 28 -4.48 -1.19 -13.96
C GLU A 28 -3.49 -0.03 -13.98
N PRO A 29 -3.54 0.85 -15.01
CA PRO A 29 -2.72 2.06 -15.03
C PRO A 29 -3.14 3.02 -13.92
N ALA A 30 -2.17 3.72 -13.33
CA ALA A 30 -2.47 4.77 -12.38
C ALA A 30 -3.20 5.92 -13.09
N ARG A 31 -4.44 6.18 -12.67
CA ARG A 31 -5.30 7.23 -13.23
C ARG A 31 -5.33 8.46 -12.34
N LEU A 32 -5.39 9.62 -12.97
CA LEU A 32 -5.59 10.90 -12.30
C LEU A 32 -6.49 11.83 -13.10
N THR A 33 -7.04 12.81 -12.41
CA THR A 33 -7.80 13.90 -13.02
C THR A 33 -6.92 15.14 -13.02
N LEU A 34 -6.92 15.90 -14.11
CA LEU A 34 -6.19 17.17 -14.20
C LEU A 34 -6.92 18.21 -15.04
N ASN A 35 -6.53 19.47 -14.87
CA ASN A 35 -6.99 20.56 -15.73
C ASN A 35 -6.01 20.76 -16.90
N HIS A 36 -6.48 20.49 -18.11
CA HIS A 36 -5.77 20.72 -19.35
C HIS A 36 -6.55 21.72 -20.21
N GLN A 37 -5.95 22.85 -20.55
CA GLN A 37 -6.58 23.87 -21.42
C GLN A 37 -8.01 24.27 -20.96
N GLN A 38 -8.19 24.50 -19.65
CA GLN A 38 -9.49 24.84 -19.02
C GLN A 38 -10.54 23.72 -19.07
N GLN A 39 -10.15 22.49 -19.39
CA GLN A 39 -11.01 21.32 -19.32
C GLN A 39 -10.45 20.31 -18.33
N THR A 40 -11.35 19.70 -17.57
CA THR A 40 -11.03 18.57 -16.70
C THR A 40 -10.93 17.30 -17.55
N ILE A 41 -9.77 16.65 -17.54
CA ILE A 41 -9.53 15.42 -18.30
C ILE A 41 -9.05 14.30 -17.38
N GLN A 42 -9.33 13.06 -17.78
CA GLN A 42 -8.74 11.86 -17.18
C GLN A 42 -7.42 11.55 -17.87
N ALA A 43 -6.40 11.27 -17.09
CA ALA A 43 -5.08 10.92 -17.57
C ALA A 43 -4.58 9.63 -16.91
N GLU A 44 -3.61 9.00 -17.56
CA GLU A 44 -2.93 7.80 -17.12
C GLU A 44 -1.42 8.06 -17.03
N LEU A 45 -0.77 7.46 -16.04
CA LEU A 45 0.68 7.54 -15.84
C LEU A 45 1.34 6.31 -16.44
N SER A 46 2.40 6.53 -17.22
CA SER A 46 3.17 5.45 -17.81
C SER A 46 4.67 5.71 -17.73
N TRP A 47 5.42 4.63 -17.60
CA TRP A 47 6.87 4.63 -17.76
C TRP A 47 7.18 4.37 -19.23
N ALA A 48 7.77 5.35 -19.92
CA ALA A 48 8.21 5.18 -21.30
C ALA A 48 9.69 4.81 -21.32
N ALA A 49 10.01 3.63 -21.84
CA ALA A 49 11.37 3.27 -22.21
C ALA A 49 11.61 3.73 -23.66
N ALA A 50 12.24 4.88 -23.86
CA ALA A 50 12.67 5.26 -25.20
C ALA A 50 13.81 4.33 -25.66
N SER A 51 13.79 3.93 -26.92
CA SER A 51 14.81 3.04 -27.53
C SER A 51 16.20 3.67 -27.62
N SER A 52 16.37 4.96 -27.29
CA SER A 52 17.65 5.67 -27.41
C SER A 52 17.86 6.92 -26.53
N GLU A 53 17.07 7.16 -25.49
CA GLU A 53 17.17 8.32 -24.58
C GLU A 53 16.58 7.91 -23.21
N PRO A 54 16.89 8.59 -22.09
CA PRO A 54 16.58 8.10 -20.74
C PRO A 54 15.09 7.80 -20.58
N ALA A 55 14.77 6.80 -19.77
CA ALA A 55 13.39 6.49 -19.45
C ALA A 55 12.67 7.74 -18.91
N GLU A 56 11.39 7.92 -19.24
CA GLU A 56 10.59 9.08 -18.83
C GLU A 56 9.34 8.64 -18.10
N LEU A 57 8.88 9.46 -17.16
CA LEU A 57 7.51 9.42 -16.70
C LEU A 57 6.65 10.27 -17.63
N GLN A 58 5.58 9.69 -18.15
CA GLN A 58 4.64 10.37 -19.03
C GLN A 58 3.25 10.43 -18.40
N VAL A 59 2.59 11.58 -18.56
CA VAL A 59 1.19 11.80 -18.27
C VAL A 59 0.45 11.81 -19.61
N LEU A 60 -0.38 10.80 -19.85
CA LEU A 60 -1.06 10.58 -21.12
C LEU A 60 -2.57 10.78 -20.95
N GLY A 61 -3.24 11.40 -21.92
CA GLY A 61 -4.70 11.46 -21.95
C GLY A 61 -5.29 10.04 -21.97
N ALA A 62 -6.21 9.72 -21.06
CA ALA A 62 -6.73 8.36 -20.94
C ALA A 62 -7.54 7.91 -22.18
N ALA A 63 -8.13 8.86 -22.90
CA ALA A 63 -9.00 8.60 -24.05
C ALA A 63 -8.23 8.48 -25.38
N ASP A 64 -7.18 9.29 -25.56
CA ASP A 64 -6.49 9.49 -26.84
C ASP A 64 -4.99 9.22 -26.76
N GLN A 65 -4.47 8.92 -25.57
CA GLN A 65 -3.05 8.73 -25.28
C GLN A 65 -2.18 9.93 -25.69
N GLN A 66 -2.78 11.14 -25.76
CA GLN A 66 -2.03 12.36 -26.04
C GLN A 66 -1.05 12.63 -24.90
N LEU A 67 0.21 12.94 -25.22
CA LEU A 67 1.18 13.38 -24.22
C LEU A 67 0.78 14.75 -23.65
N LEU A 68 0.52 14.80 -22.35
CA LEU A 68 0.11 15.99 -21.62
C LEU A 68 1.30 16.62 -20.88
N ALA A 69 2.15 15.79 -20.27
CA ALA A 69 3.36 16.19 -19.57
C ALA A 69 4.36 15.03 -19.52
N SER A 70 5.65 15.34 -19.39
CA SER A 70 6.67 14.33 -19.09
C SER A 70 7.81 14.89 -18.22
N ILE A 71 8.53 13.99 -17.56
CA ILE A 71 9.80 14.28 -16.90
C ILE A 71 10.79 13.14 -17.15
N ALA A 72 12.00 13.50 -17.56
CA ALA A 72 13.05 12.53 -17.82
C ALA A 72 13.64 11.98 -16.51
N LEU A 73 13.85 10.67 -16.44
CA LEU A 73 14.36 10.02 -15.23
C LEU A 73 15.88 10.17 -15.05
N ASN A 74 16.59 10.74 -16.03
CA ASN A 74 17.97 11.21 -15.87
C ASN A 74 18.05 12.62 -15.26
N HIS A 75 16.93 13.21 -14.85
CA HIS A 75 16.93 14.48 -14.13
C HIS A 75 17.90 14.39 -12.92
N PRO A 76 18.75 15.41 -12.67
CA PRO A 76 19.80 15.32 -11.63
C PRO A 76 19.33 15.00 -10.22
N ALA A 77 18.05 15.25 -9.92
CA ALA A 77 17.43 14.91 -8.63
C ALA A 77 17.03 13.43 -8.49
N PHE A 78 16.87 12.72 -9.60
CA PHE A 78 16.54 11.29 -9.60
C PHE A 78 17.80 10.44 -9.59
N SER A 79 17.67 9.24 -9.03
CA SER A 79 18.68 8.20 -9.11
C SER A 79 18.02 6.83 -9.09
N GLY A 80 18.71 5.84 -9.66
CA GLY A 80 18.20 4.47 -9.73
C GLY A 80 17.11 4.26 -10.79
N SER A 81 16.44 3.12 -10.69
CA SER A 81 15.45 2.64 -11.64
C SER A 81 14.05 2.69 -11.03
N PHE A 82 13.06 3.13 -11.79
CA PHE A 82 11.67 3.15 -11.36
C PHE A 82 10.91 1.94 -11.92
N ALA A 83 10.01 1.39 -11.10
CA ALA A 83 9.15 0.27 -11.50
C ALA A 83 7.79 0.33 -10.79
N ALA A 84 7.77 0.81 -9.55
CA ALA A 84 6.54 1.14 -8.87
C ALA A 84 5.71 2.14 -9.66
N GLN A 85 4.40 1.90 -9.73
CA GLN A 85 3.48 2.87 -10.30
C GLN A 85 3.51 4.16 -9.45
N PRO A 86 3.53 5.33 -10.09
CA PRO A 86 3.36 6.60 -9.39
C PRO A 86 2.00 6.70 -8.70
N LEU A 87 1.92 7.48 -7.63
CA LEU A 87 0.67 7.83 -6.97
C LEU A 87 0.37 9.31 -7.16
N ALA A 88 -0.86 9.65 -7.55
CA ALA A 88 -1.31 11.03 -7.63
C ALA A 88 -1.85 11.51 -6.27
N GLU A 89 -1.57 12.77 -5.96
CA GLU A 89 -2.04 13.46 -4.75
C GLU A 89 -2.92 14.64 -5.15
N ASP A 90 -4.13 14.66 -4.62
CA ASP A 90 -5.01 15.83 -4.58
C ASP A 90 -4.81 16.52 -3.22
N ALA A 91 -3.98 17.56 -3.21
CA ALA A 91 -3.46 18.21 -2.00
C ALA A 91 -4.44 19.27 -1.47
N ASP A 92 -5.27 19.88 -2.31
CA ASP A 92 -6.28 20.87 -1.89
C ASP A 92 -7.72 20.31 -1.85
N LEU A 93 -7.91 19.05 -2.27
CA LEU A 93 -9.17 18.30 -2.27
C LEU A 93 -10.20 18.88 -3.23
N ASP A 94 -9.76 19.41 -4.37
CA ASP A 94 -10.60 19.91 -5.46
C ASP A 94 -10.94 18.83 -6.52
N GLY A 95 -10.36 17.63 -6.39
CA GLY A 95 -10.54 16.50 -7.29
C GLY A 95 -9.52 16.41 -8.42
N LEU A 96 -8.51 17.29 -8.45
CA LEU A 96 -7.42 17.32 -9.41
C LEU A 96 -6.11 16.89 -8.75
N ALA A 97 -5.18 16.37 -9.55
CA ALA A 97 -3.86 16.03 -9.07
C ALA A 97 -2.97 17.28 -8.98
N ASP A 98 -2.38 17.50 -7.81
CA ASP A 98 -1.42 18.56 -7.53
C ASP A 98 0.02 18.05 -7.46
N HIS A 99 0.22 16.78 -7.10
CA HIS A 99 1.55 16.19 -6.99
C HIS A 99 1.54 14.73 -7.42
N LEU A 100 2.73 14.24 -7.80
CA LEU A 100 3.01 12.83 -8.02
C LEU A 100 4.05 12.33 -7.01
N TRP A 101 3.80 11.15 -6.45
CA TRP A 101 4.72 10.44 -5.58
C TRP A 101 5.35 9.29 -6.34
N LEU A 102 6.69 9.28 -6.37
CA LEU A 102 7.49 8.32 -7.13
C LEU A 102 8.36 7.53 -6.17
N VAL A 103 8.43 6.22 -6.37
CA VAL A 103 9.30 5.32 -5.60
C VAL A 103 10.19 4.56 -6.59
N ASN A 104 11.50 4.63 -6.40
CA ASN A 104 12.41 3.80 -7.19
C ASN A 104 12.56 2.41 -6.57
N GLN A 105 13.20 1.49 -7.30
CA GLN A 105 13.40 0.11 -6.86
C GLN A 105 14.22 -0.03 -5.57
N GLN A 106 15.04 0.98 -5.23
CA GLN A 106 15.87 1.00 -4.03
C GLN A 106 15.17 1.64 -2.82
N GLY A 107 13.95 2.17 -2.97
CA GLY A 107 13.20 2.77 -1.86
C GLY A 107 13.49 4.25 -1.61
N LEU A 108 14.04 4.96 -2.59
CA LEU A 108 14.04 6.43 -2.59
C LEU A 108 12.67 6.94 -3.03
N ILE A 109 12.16 7.95 -2.33
CA ILE A 109 10.79 8.46 -2.51
C ILE A 109 10.84 9.94 -2.84
N TRP A 110 10.26 10.34 -3.96
CA TRP A 110 10.16 11.73 -4.38
C TRP A 110 8.72 12.19 -4.46
N ARG A 111 8.52 13.48 -4.20
CA ARG A 111 7.29 14.21 -4.51
C ARG A 111 7.60 15.23 -5.60
N VAL A 112 6.80 15.21 -6.65
CA VAL A 112 6.94 16.08 -7.82
C VAL A 112 5.68 16.91 -7.93
N ALA A 113 5.80 18.23 -7.87
CA ALA A 113 4.65 19.12 -8.07
C ALA A 113 4.13 18.99 -9.50
N PHE A 114 2.82 19.08 -9.66
CA PHE A 114 2.12 19.02 -10.94
C PHE A 114 1.20 20.22 -11.04
N SER A 115 1.41 21.06 -12.06
CA SER A 115 0.62 22.28 -12.25
C SER A 115 0.28 22.45 -13.72
N GLY A 116 -1.01 22.32 -14.05
CA GLY A 116 -1.51 22.33 -15.42
C GLY A 116 -0.96 21.14 -16.22
N ASN A 117 0.10 21.40 -17.00
CA ASN A 117 0.74 20.44 -17.90
C ASN A 117 2.25 20.28 -17.62
N GLN A 118 2.73 20.75 -16.46
CA GLN A 118 4.15 20.75 -16.14
C GLN A 118 4.43 20.01 -14.85
N LEU A 119 5.45 19.16 -14.90
CA LEU A 119 6.06 18.53 -13.74
C LEU A 119 7.17 19.43 -13.22
N GLY A 120 7.08 19.78 -11.94
CA GLY A 120 8.04 20.62 -11.25
C GLY A 120 9.32 19.88 -10.86
N THR A 121 10.16 20.54 -10.07
CA THR A 121 11.40 19.94 -9.55
C THR A 121 11.07 18.83 -8.55
N PRO A 122 11.62 17.62 -8.71
CA PRO A 122 11.46 16.54 -7.74
C PRO A 122 12.10 16.88 -6.39
N VAL A 123 11.37 16.62 -5.30
CA VAL A 123 11.86 16.76 -3.93
C VAL A 123 11.98 15.36 -3.31
N LEU A 124 13.17 14.98 -2.88
CA LEU A 124 13.38 13.72 -2.17
C LEU A 124 12.83 13.81 -0.75
N LEU A 125 11.87 12.94 -0.42
CA LEU A 125 11.19 12.91 0.87
C LEU A 125 11.63 11.76 1.77
N ALA A 126 12.15 10.66 1.20
CA ALA A 126 12.68 9.56 2.00
C ALA A 126 13.75 8.73 1.30
N ASP A 127 14.52 8.05 2.14
CA ASP A 127 15.47 7.00 1.75
C ASP A 127 15.27 5.75 2.60
N LEU A 128 14.71 4.72 1.97
CA LEU A 128 14.48 3.39 2.55
C LEU A 128 15.53 2.37 2.09
N SER A 129 16.57 2.78 1.36
CA SER A 129 17.57 1.87 0.80
C SER A 129 18.32 1.06 1.86
N GLY A 130 18.47 1.63 3.06
CA GLY A 130 19.03 0.93 4.22
C GLY A 130 18.23 -0.30 4.69
N LEU A 131 16.98 -0.46 4.25
CA LEU A 131 16.17 -1.66 4.54
C LEU A 131 16.52 -2.84 3.63
N GLY A 132 17.24 -2.61 2.52
CA GLY A 132 17.62 -3.66 1.57
C GLY A 132 16.46 -4.28 0.79
N LEU A 133 15.29 -3.62 0.76
CA LEU A 133 14.09 -4.08 0.07
C LEU A 133 14.09 -3.62 -1.40
N GLN A 134 13.41 -4.40 -2.26
CA GLN A 134 13.10 -4.03 -3.63
C GLN A 134 11.67 -3.53 -3.74
N PHE A 135 11.48 -2.31 -4.24
CA PHE A 135 10.18 -1.68 -4.38
C PHE A 135 9.71 -1.74 -5.84
N ARG A 136 8.73 -2.59 -6.10
CA ARG A 136 8.13 -2.75 -7.44
C ARG A 136 6.71 -2.20 -7.52
N TYR A 137 6.11 -1.87 -6.37
CA TYR A 137 4.71 -1.47 -6.28
C TYR A 137 4.54 -0.37 -5.22
N SER A 138 3.72 0.61 -5.58
CA SER A 138 3.12 1.53 -4.61
C SER A 138 1.69 1.06 -4.35
N VAL A 139 1.23 1.07 -3.11
CA VAL A 139 -0.10 0.55 -2.77
C VAL A 139 -1.12 1.68 -2.78
N SER A 140 -0.93 2.68 -1.94
CA SER A 140 -1.86 3.80 -1.85
C SER A 140 -1.22 5.02 -1.19
N LEU A 141 -1.75 6.19 -1.54
CA LEU A 141 -1.54 7.44 -0.83
C LEU A 141 -2.86 7.84 -0.20
N LEU A 142 -2.85 8.07 1.10
CA LEU A 142 -4.03 8.40 1.89
C LEU A 142 -3.79 9.72 2.60
N ARG A 143 -4.87 10.45 2.89
CA ARG A 143 -4.85 11.62 3.76
C ARG A 143 -5.79 11.36 4.92
N THR A 144 -5.27 11.46 6.13
CA THR A 144 -6.00 11.07 7.33
C THR A 144 -5.72 12.06 8.47
N ARG A 145 -6.55 12.00 9.51
CA ARG A 145 -6.33 12.68 10.80
C ARG A 145 -6.23 11.62 11.88
N LEU A 146 -5.46 11.91 12.91
CA LEU A 146 -5.41 11.04 14.08
C LEU A 146 -6.75 11.06 14.84
N PRO A 147 -7.14 9.95 15.48
CA PRO A 147 -8.41 9.87 16.19
C PRO A 147 -8.47 10.86 17.36
N GLY A 148 -9.49 11.73 17.33
CA GLY A 148 -9.51 12.98 18.11
C GLY A 148 -9.44 12.82 19.62
N ARG A 149 -10.13 11.86 20.24
CA ARG A 149 -10.07 11.69 21.71
C ARG A 149 -8.80 10.98 22.19
N LEU A 150 -8.09 10.29 21.29
CA LEU A 150 -6.91 9.49 21.61
C LEU A 150 -5.60 10.26 21.38
N ALA A 151 -5.60 11.15 20.39
CA ALA A 151 -4.47 12.01 20.10
C ALA A 151 -4.32 13.13 21.16
N PRO A 152 -3.09 13.46 21.59
CA PRO A 152 -2.83 14.69 22.35
C PRO A 152 -3.40 15.90 21.63
N ALA A 153 -3.84 16.94 22.35
CA ALA A 153 -4.48 18.13 21.77
C ALA A 153 -3.69 18.75 20.59
N VAL A 154 -2.36 18.72 20.66
CA VAL A 154 -1.45 19.19 19.60
C VAL A 154 -1.54 18.39 18.29
N TRP A 155 -2.09 17.17 18.33
CA TRP A 155 -2.17 16.22 17.21
C TRP A 155 -3.60 15.99 16.69
N GLN A 156 -4.62 16.45 17.41
CA GLN A 156 -6.04 16.17 17.09
C GLN A 156 -6.49 16.73 15.73
N ASN A 157 -5.80 17.76 15.23
CA ASN A 157 -6.06 18.37 13.93
C ASN A 157 -4.89 18.22 12.96
N LEU A 158 -3.89 17.40 13.29
CA LEU A 158 -2.79 17.14 12.38
C LEU A 158 -3.27 16.19 11.29
N GLU A 159 -3.41 16.75 10.11
CA GLU A 159 -3.56 15.97 8.89
C GLU A 159 -2.21 15.42 8.45
N GLN A 160 -2.23 14.17 8.02
CA GLN A 160 -1.05 13.45 7.57
C GLN A 160 -1.33 12.79 6.23
N HIS A 161 -0.32 12.80 5.37
CA HIS A 161 -0.24 11.86 4.26
C HIS A 161 0.31 10.54 4.77
N LEU A 162 -0.39 9.45 4.48
CA LEU A 162 0.09 8.10 4.70
C LEU A 162 0.40 7.47 3.35
N LEU A 163 1.66 7.08 3.17
CA LEU A 163 2.12 6.39 1.98
C LEU A 163 2.29 4.90 2.32
N LEU A 164 1.42 4.06 1.76
CA LEU A 164 1.47 2.61 1.89
C LEU A 164 2.26 2.02 0.72
N LEU A 165 3.31 1.26 1.04
CA LEU A 165 4.25 0.68 0.08
C LEU A 165 4.38 -0.82 0.30
N LEU A 166 4.79 -1.50 -0.77
CA LEU A 166 5.16 -2.91 -0.74
C LEU A 166 6.63 -3.04 -1.18
N GLY A 167 7.47 -3.42 -0.23
CA GLY A 167 8.83 -3.86 -0.51
C GLY A 167 8.91 -5.38 -0.56
N ARG A 168 9.90 -5.92 -1.27
CA ARG A 168 10.25 -7.34 -1.24
C ARG A 168 11.67 -7.52 -0.77
N ASP A 169 11.86 -8.40 0.18
CA ASP A 169 13.20 -8.80 0.62
C ASP A 169 13.80 -9.74 -0.45
N PRO A 170 14.91 -9.36 -1.10
CA PRO A 170 15.48 -10.14 -2.19
C PRO A 170 16.14 -11.45 -1.72
N LEU A 171 16.41 -11.60 -0.41
CA LEU A 171 17.05 -12.79 0.14
C LEU A 171 16.02 -13.82 0.60
N SER A 172 14.97 -13.37 1.28
CA SER A 172 13.92 -14.24 1.81
C SER A 172 12.72 -14.38 0.88
N ASP A 173 12.64 -13.54 -0.15
CA ASP A 173 11.49 -13.44 -1.06
C ASP A 173 10.19 -13.10 -0.31
N GLN A 174 10.28 -12.51 0.89
CA GLN A 174 9.13 -12.12 1.68
C GLN A 174 8.68 -10.71 1.31
N ASP A 175 7.37 -10.53 1.25
CA ASP A 175 6.76 -9.21 1.12
C ASP A 175 6.84 -8.48 2.47
N VAL A 176 7.12 -7.18 2.41
CA VAL A 176 7.14 -6.27 3.55
C VAL A 176 6.20 -5.13 3.25
N LEU A 177 5.20 -4.95 4.11
CA LEU A 177 4.27 -3.83 4.03
C LEU A 177 4.84 -2.68 4.85
N LEU A 178 4.89 -1.48 4.26
CA LEU A 178 5.43 -0.28 4.92
C LEU A 178 4.42 0.85 4.84
N LEU A 179 4.28 1.60 5.94
CA LEU A 179 3.49 2.81 5.99
C LEU A 179 4.37 3.96 6.47
N LEU A 180 4.49 5.00 5.65
CA LEU A 180 5.22 6.22 5.99
C LEU A 180 4.22 7.35 6.27
N ARG A 181 4.55 8.20 7.24
CA ARG A 181 3.74 9.36 7.63
C ARG A 181 4.46 10.65 7.27
N TYR A 182 3.76 11.54 6.58
CA TYR A 182 4.23 12.89 6.27
C TYR A 182 3.19 13.91 6.72
N SER A 183 3.67 15.08 7.15
CA SER A 183 2.80 16.23 7.36
C SER A 183 2.23 16.72 6.01
N VAL A 184 0.94 17.07 5.98
CA VAL A 184 0.36 17.78 4.82
C VAL A 184 0.89 19.21 4.70
N ASN A 185 1.32 19.82 5.82
CA ASN A 185 1.98 21.11 5.81
C ASN A 185 3.43 20.94 5.31
N PRO A 186 3.80 21.49 4.15
CA PRO A 186 5.15 21.34 3.59
C PRO A 186 6.25 21.88 4.50
N ALA A 187 5.95 22.91 5.32
CA ALA A 187 6.92 23.48 6.25
C ALA A 187 7.29 22.53 7.41
N LEU A 188 6.48 21.50 7.65
CA LEU A 188 6.70 20.46 8.67
C LEU A 188 7.08 19.11 8.05
N GLN A 189 7.23 19.03 6.72
CA GLN A 189 7.71 17.81 6.09
C GLN A 189 9.16 17.60 6.45
N THR A 190 9.48 16.37 6.87
CA THR A 190 10.83 15.96 7.25
C THR A 190 11.27 14.82 6.37
N PHE A 191 12.58 14.75 6.13
CA PHE A 191 13.17 13.64 5.40
C PHE A 191 13.10 12.37 6.25
N VAL A 192 12.52 11.30 5.69
CA VAL A 192 12.33 10.03 6.39
C VAL A 192 13.43 9.03 6.01
N GLN A 193 14.02 8.37 7.01
CA GLN A 193 14.95 7.26 6.83
C GLN A 193 14.31 5.95 7.28
N GLY A 194 14.68 4.84 6.64
CA GLY A 194 14.16 3.51 7.02
C GLY A 194 14.32 3.15 8.51
N ALA A 195 15.41 3.60 9.15
CA ALA A 195 15.64 3.38 10.58
C ALA A 195 14.65 4.10 11.53
N GLN A 196 13.86 5.04 11.01
CA GLN A 196 12.82 5.74 11.76
C GLN A 196 11.46 5.02 11.73
N LEU A 197 11.36 3.91 11.00
CA LEU A 197 10.18 3.05 10.97
C LEU A 197 10.24 2.03 12.10
N THR A 198 9.13 1.83 12.79
CA THR A 198 9.01 0.78 13.80
C THR A 198 8.74 -0.56 13.12
N ASP A 199 9.45 -1.62 13.50
CA ASP A 199 9.09 -2.98 13.09
C ASP A 199 7.86 -3.46 13.88
N ARG A 200 6.85 -3.89 13.13
CA ARG A 200 5.55 -4.35 13.61
C ARG A 200 5.22 -5.75 13.10
N THR A 201 6.25 -6.49 12.68
CA THR A 201 6.13 -7.91 12.30
C THR A 201 5.51 -8.71 13.44
N GLU A 202 5.96 -8.49 14.67
CA GLU A 202 5.40 -9.09 15.88
C GLU A 202 4.75 -8.02 16.77
N LEU A 203 3.65 -8.39 17.43
CA LEU A 203 3.04 -7.57 18.47
C LEU A 203 3.55 -8.01 19.83
N SER A 204 3.77 -7.06 20.72
CA SER A 204 4.10 -7.39 22.12
C SER A 204 2.93 -8.11 22.83
N ASP A 205 3.23 -8.85 23.89
CA ASP A 205 2.20 -9.54 24.70
C ASP A 205 1.11 -8.57 25.20
N ALA A 206 1.52 -7.36 25.60
CA ALA A 206 0.59 -6.33 26.05
C ALA A 206 -0.41 -5.94 24.95
N GLU A 207 0.05 -5.85 23.70
CA GLU A 207 -0.81 -5.53 22.55
C GLU A 207 -1.73 -6.69 22.19
N GLN A 208 -1.23 -7.92 22.23
CA GLN A 208 -2.04 -9.12 22.01
C GLN A 208 -3.16 -9.23 23.06
N GLN A 209 -2.86 -8.86 24.31
CA GLN A 209 -3.81 -8.83 25.42
C GLN A 209 -4.68 -7.57 25.47
N LEU A 210 -4.53 -6.64 24.51
CA LEU A 210 -5.28 -5.36 24.47
C LEU A 210 -5.07 -4.50 25.73
N THR A 211 -3.83 -4.45 26.24
CA THR A 211 -3.43 -3.72 27.46
C THR A 211 -2.40 -2.63 27.20
N LEU A 212 -2.20 -2.23 25.93
CA LEU A 212 -1.24 -1.19 25.55
C LEU A 212 -1.57 0.15 26.24
N SER A 213 -0.56 0.78 26.84
CA SER A 213 -0.76 2.08 27.49
C SER A 213 -0.91 3.21 26.46
N ALA A 214 -1.55 4.31 26.87
CA ALA A 214 -1.62 5.52 26.06
C ALA A 214 -0.22 6.11 25.74
N ALA A 215 0.77 5.88 26.60
CA ALA A 215 2.13 6.34 26.36
C ALA A 215 2.80 5.53 25.24
N ASP A 216 2.67 4.21 25.27
CA ASP A 216 3.21 3.32 24.24
C ASP A 216 2.56 3.59 22.88
N TRP A 217 1.24 3.79 22.86
CA TRP A 217 0.54 4.16 21.64
C TRP A 217 1.02 5.49 21.06
N ARG A 218 1.24 6.51 21.90
CA ARG A 218 1.83 7.79 21.44
C ARG A 218 3.24 7.60 20.89
N ASN A 219 4.04 6.73 21.49
CA ASN A 219 5.38 6.44 20.98
C ASN A 219 5.33 5.80 19.58
N LEU A 220 4.38 4.88 19.33
CA LEU A 220 4.15 4.29 18.00
C LEU A 220 3.70 5.33 16.96
N LEU A 221 2.94 6.34 17.37
CA LEU A 221 2.49 7.42 16.48
C LEU A 221 3.55 8.50 16.24
N ALA A 222 4.48 8.69 17.18
CA ALA A 222 5.56 9.66 17.07
C ALA A 222 6.61 9.27 16.03
N THR A 223 6.64 8.01 15.59
CA THR A 223 7.59 7.52 14.58
C THR A 223 7.23 8.02 13.19
N ALA A 224 8.16 7.89 12.25
CA ALA A 224 7.91 8.21 10.84
C ALA A 224 6.96 7.22 10.15
N GLY A 225 6.56 6.15 10.86
CA GLY A 225 5.74 5.08 10.30
C GLY A 225 6.07 3.71 10.88
N TRP A 226 5.69 2.68 10.14
CA TRP A 226 5.97 1.29 10.50
C TRP A 226 6.28 0.42 9.29
N GLN A 227 6.93 -0.72 9.53
CA GLN A 227 7.12 -1.80 8.58
C GLN A 227 6.68 -3.13 9.19
N MET A 228 6.22 -4.06 8.37
CA MET A 228 5.76 -5.38 8.81
C MET A 228 6.09 -6.42 7.75
N ARG A 229 6.88 -7.43 8.12
CA ARG A 229 7.10 -8.60 7.26
C ARG A 229 5.83 -9.43 7.20
N LEU A 230 5.46 -9.84 5.99
CA LEU A 230 4.26 -10.62 5.74
C LEU A 230 4.58 -12.11 5.75
N ASN A 231 3.72 -12.89 6.39
CA ASN A 231 3.80 -14.35 6.36
C ASN A 231 3.12 -14.91 5.08
N GLY A 232 3.60 -14.47 3.92
CA GLY A 232 3.01 -14.76 2.62
C GLY A 232 3.25 -13.64 1.62
N ARG A 233 2.71 -13.82 0.42
CA ARG A 233 2.77 -12.87 -0.71
C ARG A 233 1.42 -12.23 -0.89
N LEU A 234 1.37 -10.95 -1.24
CA LEU A 234 0.11 -10.32 -1.63
C LEU A 234 -0.44 -10.96 -2.91
N THR A 235 -1.75 -11.17 -2.96
CA THR A 235 -2.45 -11.67 -4.16
C THR A 235 -3.29 -10.62 -4.87
N ALA A 236 -3.61 -9.52 -4.17
CA ALA A 236 -4.28 -8.35 -4.73
C ALA A 236 -3.84 -7.07 -4.00
N LEU A 237 -4.12 -5.90 -4.58
CA LEU A 237 -3.88 -4.62 -3.91
C LEU A 237 -4.63 -4.57 -2.56
N PRO A 238 -3.93 -4.19 -1.47
CA PRO A 238 -4.59 -3.88 -0.20
C PRO A 238 -5.65 -2.79 -0.35
N ARG A 239 -6.70 -2.88 0.47
CA ARG A 239 -7.71 -1.83 0.62
C ARG A 239 -7.66 -1.24 2.02
N VAL A 240 -7.79 0.07 2.11
CA VAL A 240 -7.97 0.76 3.39
C VAL A 240 -9.41 1.19 3.53
N VAL A 241 -10.04 0.78 4.63
CA VAL A 241 -11.44 1.10 4.93
C VAL A 241 -11.56 1.40 6.41
N ALA A 242 -12.06 2.59 6.74
CA ALA A 242 -12.34 3.00 8.13
C ALA A 242 -11.16 2.78 9.09
N GLY A 243 -9.96 3.17 8.68
CA GLY A 243 -8.75 3.04 9.49
C GLY A 243 -8.13 1.63 9.53
N VAL A 244 -8.63 0.69 8.73
CA VAL A 244 -8.13 -0.70 8.69
C VAL A 244 -7.59 -1.03 7.31
N ILE A 245 -6.38 -1.59 7.26
CA ILE A 245 -5.78 -2.16 6.05
C ILE A 245 -6.23 -3.62 5.94
N TYR A 246 -6.85 -3.96 4.81
CA TYR A 246 -7.23 -5.31 4.41
C TYR A 246 -6.37 -5.74 3.23
N ALA A 247 -5.53 -6.76 3.43
CA ALA A 247 -4.57 -7.20 2.44
C ALA A 247 -4.66 -8.73 2.26
N PRO A 248 -5.05 -9.23 1.07
CA PRO A 248 -5.15 -10.65 0.83
C PRO A 248 -3.76 -11.24 0.55
N LEU A 249 -3.45 -12.32 1.25
CA LEU A 249 -2.17 -12.99 1.26
C LEU A 249 -2.32 -14.44 0.82
N MET A 250 -1.29 -14.94 0.15
CA MET A 250 -1.10 -16.34 -0.15
C MET A 250 0.23 -16.80 0.44
N ARG A 251 0.18 -17.89 1.21
CA ARG A 251 1.37 -18.54 1.73
C ARG A 251 1.57 -19.86 1.00
N ALA A 252 2.68 -19.95 0.28
CA ALA A 252 3.07 -21.18 -0.39
C ALA A 252 3.24 -22.32 0.62
N THR A 253 2.91 -23.53 0.19
CA THR A 253 3.23 -24.74 0.95
C THR A 253 4.65 -25.19 0.62
N ALA A 254 5.23 -26.07 1.44
CA ALA A 254 6.59 -26.56 1.22
C ALA A 254 6.79 -27.22 -0.15
N ASP A 255 5.72 -27.78 -0.73
CA ASP A 255 5.77 -28.60 -1.94
C ASP A 255 5.19 -27.90 -3.19
N SER A 256 4.57 -26.71 -3.05
CA SER A 256 3.91 -26.05 -4.18
C SER A 256 3.69 -24.53 -3.99
N CYS A 257 3.96 -23.80 -5.07
CA CYS A 257 3.59 -22.39 -5.26
C CYS A 257 2.28 -22.23 -6.07
N GLN A 258 1.53 -23.31 -6.30
CA GLN A 258 0.25 -23.25 -7.00
C GLN A 258 -0.79 -22.52 -6.13
N PRO A 259 -1.42 -21.43 -6.63
CA PRO A 259 -2.37 -20.67 -5.84
C PRO A 259 -3.51 -21.50 -5.25
N GLU A 260 -4.08 -22.44 -6.01
CA GLU A 260 -5.15 -23.33 -5.53
C GLU A 260 -4.75 -24.25 -4.35
N LEU A 261 -3.45 -24.53 -4.17
CA LEU A 261 -2.95 -25.42 -3.10
C LEU A 261 -2.34 -24.64 -1.92
N ALA A 262 -2.25 -23.32 -2.03
CA ALA A 262 -1.66 -22.47 -1.02
C ALA A 262 -2.66 -22.12 0.10
N GLU A 263 -2.14 -21.71 1.26
CA GLU A 263 -2.97 -21.15 2.32
C GLU A 263 -3.30 -19.70 1.97
N HIS A 264 -4.59 -19.35 1.99
CA HIS A 264 -5.05 -17.99 1.74
C HIS A 264 -5.50 -17.33 3.03
N GLN A 265 -5.05 -16.09 3.21
CA GLN A 265 -5.34 -15.30 4.40
C GLN A 265 -5.73 -13.88 4.03
N LEU A 266 -6.49 -13.23 4.89
CA LEU A 266 -6.70 -11.80 4.90
C LEU A 266 -5.97 -11.23 6.10
N LEU A 267 -4.97 -10.39 5.84
CA LEU A 267 -4.38 -9.52 6.85
C LEU A 267 -5.33 -8.35 7.09
N ALA A 268 -5.68 -8.11 8.36
CA ALA A 268 -6.49 -7.00 8.82
C ALA A 268 -5.79 -6.30 9.99
N VAL A 269 -5.25 -5.10 9.74
CA VAL A 269 -4.46 -4.34 10.72
C VAL A 269 -4.86 -2.88 10.78
N GLN A 270 -4.66 -2.27 11.95
CA GLN A 270 -4.87 -0.83 12.11
C GLN A 270 -3.91 -0.04 11.21
N LEU A 271 -4.44 0.95 10.48
CA LEU A 271 -3.70 1.79 9.56
C LEU A 271 -2.51 2.49 10.24
N HIS A 272 -2.75 3.07 11.42
CA HIS A 272 -1.76 3.88 12.10
C HIS A 272 -0.71 3.07 12.84
N THR A 273 -1.02 1.88 13.35
CA THR A 273 -0.14 1.17 14.31
C THR A 273 0.24 -0.25 13.88
N ALA A 274 -0.35 -0.77 12.79
CA ALA A 274 -0.34 -2.19 12.43
C ALA A 274 -0.82 -3.13 13.56
N GLY A 275 -1.59 -2.58 14.53
CA GLY A 275 -2.18 -3.33 15.63
C GLY A 275 -3.35 -4.20 15.18
N GLN A 276 -3.85 -5.02 16.10
CA GLN A 276 -4.99 -5.90 15.85
C GLN A 276 -6.31 -5.13 15.79
N VAL A 277 -7.20 -5.58 14.89
CA VAL A 277 -8.58 -5.08 14.73
C VAL A 277 -9.60 -6.14 15.14
N TYR A 278 -9.27 -7.40 14.82
CA TYR A 278 -10.01 -8.60 15.19
C TYR A 278 -9.21 -9.39 16.24
N GLN A 279 -9.69 -10.58 16.62
CA GLN A 279 -8.99 -11.49 17.54
C GLN A 279 -7.60 -11.91 17.03
N SER A 280 -7.36 -11.84 15.72
CA SER A 280 -6.07 -12.06 15.08
C SER A 280 -5.91 -11.05 13.95
N ARG A 281 -4.65 -10.70 13.62
CA ARG A 281 -4.33 -9.91 12.42
C ARG A 281 -4.53 -10.70 11.13
N GLN A 282 -4.54 -12.03 11.20
CA GLN A 282 -4.66 -12.91 10.04
C GLN A 282 -5.94 -13.75 10.15
N LEU A 283 -6.74 -13.75 9.10
CA LEU A 283 -8.01 -14.46 8.99
C LEU A 283 -7.94 -15.40 7.79
N SER A 284 -8.29 -16.67 7.93
CA SER A 284 -8.33 -17.59 6.80
C SER A 284 -9.43 -17.20 5.81
N ILE A 285 -9.13 -17.25 4.51
CA ILE A 285 -10.08 -16.96 3.43
C ILE A 285 -10.05 -18.08 2.39
N PRO A 286 -11.14 -18.31 1.64
CA PRO A 286 -11.11 -19.25 0.53
C PRO A 286 -10.26 -18.71 -0.63
N TYR A 287 -9.65 -19.63 -1.38
CA TYR A 287 -9.05 -19.31 -2.66
C TYR A 287 -10.12 -18.86 -3.67
N LEU A 288 -9.81 -17.83 -4.46
CA LEU A 288 -10.57 -17.45 -5.65
C LEU A 288 -9.58 -16.94 -6.70
N ALA A 289 -9.58 -17.59 -7.87
CA ALA A 289 -8.76 -17.16 -9.00
C ALA A 289 -9.16 -15.73 -9.42
N ASP A 290 -8.16 -14.86 -9.62
CA ASP A 290 -8.34 -13.45 -9.95
C ASP A 290 -9.27 -12.68 -9.00
N GLY A 291 -9.37 -13.14 -7.75
CA GLY A 291 -10.21 -12.53 -6.73
C GLY A 291 -9.77 -11.10 -6.44
N ARG A 292 -10.75 -10.21 -6.28
CA ARG A 292 -10.56 -8.82 -5.87
C ARG A 292 -11.40 -8.52 -4.65
N LEU A 293 -10.83 -7.74 -3.72
CA LEU A 293 -11.60 -7.20 -2.59
C LEU A 293 -12.60 -6.17 -3.15
N GLN A 294 -13.84 -6.23 -2.70
CA GLN A 294 -14.84 -5.18 -2.92
C GLN A 294 -15.66 -4.95 -1.64
N LEU A 295 -16.26 -3.77 -1.55
CA LEU A 295 -17.14 -3.41 -0.44
C LEU A 295 -18.59 -3.56 -0.90
N GLN A 296 -19.41 -4.17 -0.05
CA GLN A 296 -20.83 -4.30 -0.30
C GLN A 296 -21.62 -3.78 0.90
N GLN A 297 -22.42 -2.75 0.66
CA GLN A 297 -23.36 -2.26 1.66
C GLN A 297 -24.51 -3.27 1.82
N GLN A 298 -24.86 -3.55 3.07
CA GLN A 298 -25.96 -4.41 3.46
C GLN A 298 -27.25 -3.61 3.69
N VAL A 299 -28.38 -4.32 3.82
CA VAL A 299 -29.70 -3.71 4.04
C VAL A 299 -29.75 -2.93 5.36
N ASP A 300 -29.00 -3.36 6.37
CA ASP A 300 -28.90 -2.72 7.69
C ASP A 300 -27.84 -1.60 7.76
N LEU A 301 -27.34 -1.14 6.60
CA LEU A 301 -26.28 -0.13 6.46
C LEU A 301 -24.90 -0.56 6.98
N SER A 302 -24.74 -1.82 7.39
CA SER A 302 -23.40 -2.38 7.61
C SER A 302 -22.65 -2.57 6.29
N VAL A 303 -21.33 -2.67 6.37
CA VAL A 303 -20.47 -2.92 5.21
C VAL A 303 -19.85 -4.29 5.33
N SER A 304 -20.00 -5.12 4.31
CA SER A 304 -19.27 -6.38 4.18
C SER A 304 -18.07 -6.22 3.25
N LEU A 305 -17.06 -7.06 3.48
CA LEU A 305 -15.94 -7.25 2.56
C LEU A 305 -16.19 -8.53 1.78
N ILE A 306 -16.30 -8.38 0.47
CA ILE A 306 -16.50 -9.48 -0.45
C ILE A 306 -15.23 -9.74 -1.26
N TRP A 307 -15.03 -11.00 -1.61
CA TRP A 307 -14.01 -11.50 -2.51
C TRP A 307 -14.71 -11.98 -3.76
N THR A 308 -14.41 -11.34 -4.89
CA THR A 308 -15.20 -11.53 -6.09
C THR A 308 -14.34 -11.58 -7.34
N ASN A 309 -14.78 -12.37 -8.31
CA ASN A 309 -14.26 -12.40 -9.67
C ASN A 309 -15.44 -12.37 -10.67
N THR A 310 -15.22 -12.72 -11.93
CA THR A 310 -16.27 -12.71 -12.96
C THR A 310 -17.37 -13.76 -12.77
N GLU A 311 -17.11 -14.80 -11.98
CA GLU A 311 -17.99 -15.98 -11.87
C GLU A 311 -18.60 -16.14 -10.48
N GLN A 312 -17.89 -15.71 -9.43
CA GLN A 312 -18.23 -15.98 -8.04
C GLN A 312 -18.03 -14.76 -7.16
N GLN A 313 -18.89 -14.65 -6.14
CA GLN A 313 -18.80 -13.67 -5.08
C GLN A 313 -18.92 -14.37 -3.73
N LEU A 314 -17.92 -14.17 -2.87
CA LEU A 314 -17.80 -14.77 -1.55
C LEU A 314 -17.73 -13.67 -0.50
N THR A 315 -18.53 -13.76 0.56
CA THR A 315 -18.41 -12.82 1.68
C THR A 315 -17.30 -13.31 2.61
N ILE A 316 -16.21 -12.53 2.75
CA ILE A 316 -15.13 -12.84 3.70
C ILE A 316 -15.45 -12.30 5.09
N LEU A 317 -15.86 -11.03 5.16
CA LEU A 317 -16.24 -10.37 6.41
C LEU A 317 -17.67 -9.88 6.29
N PRO A 318 -18.62 -10.44 7.05
CA PRO A 318 -20.02 -10.02 6.95
C PRO A 318 -20.23 -8.59 7.46
N VAL A 319 -19.44 -8.17 8.45
CA VAL A 319 -19.46 -6.81 8.99
C VAL A 319 -18.03 -6.35 9.23
N LEU A 320 -17.63 -5.32 8.49
CA LEU A 320 -16.35 -4.64 8.67
C LEU A 320 -16.30 -3.92 10.01
N ARG A 321 -15.08 -3.69 10.48
CA ARG A 321 -14.82 -2.91 11.69
C ARG A 321 -14.24 -1.55 11.31
N ARG A 322 -14.60 -0.52 12.07
CA ARG A 322 -13.86 0.75 12.15
C ARG A 322 -13.08 0.79 13.46
N ILE A 323 -11.95 1.49 13.51
CA ILE A 323 -11.31 1.77 14.79
C ILE A 323 -12.19 2.78 15.53
N SER A 324 -12.27 2.66 16.85
CA SER A 324 -13.08 3.54 17.68
C SER A 324 -12.21 4.66 18.22
N GLY A 325 -12.74 5.88 18.22
CA GLY A 325 -12.09 7.01 18.84
C GLY A 325 -12.07 6.94 20.37
N ASP A 326 -12.71 5.96 21.01
CA ASP A 326 -12.87 5.91 22.46
C ASP A 326 -11.73 5.15 23.17
N CYS A 327 -11.02 4.25 22.48
CA CYS A 327 -9.83 3.60 23.04
C CYS A 327 -8.84 3.14 21.96
N HIS A 328 -7.55 3.05 22.30
CA HIS A 328 -6.43 2.79 21.36
C HIS A 328 -6.51 1.48 20.56
N TYR A 329 -7.32 0.53 20.99
CA TYR A 329 -7.46 -0.80 20.41
C TYR A 329 -8.93 -1.20 20.21
N CYS A 330 -9.85 -0.28 20.45
CA CYS A 330 -11.27 -0.54 20.30
C CYS A 330 -11.62 -0.53 18.83
N SER A 331 -12.40 -1.50 18.41
CA SER A 331 -13.02 -1.52 17.09
C SER A 331 -14.51 -1.76 17.24
N GLU A 332 -15.29 -1.11 16.39
CA GLU A 332 -16.75 -1.22 16.40
C GLU A 332 -17.25 -1.56 15.00
N PRO A 333 -18.44 -2.17 14.87
CA PRO A 333 -19.04 -2.45 13.56
C PRO A 333 -19.12 -1.17 12.71
N LEU A 334 -18.65 -1.25 11.47
CA LEU A 334 -18.77 -0.17 10.51
C LEU A 334 -20.22 -0.09 10.05
N GLN A 335 -20.91 0.97 10.48
CA GLN A 335 -22.23 1.35 9.98
C GLN A 335 -22.12 2.66 9.21
N LEU A 336 -22.70 2.68 8.03
CA LEU A 336 -22.70 3.86 7.17
C LEU A 336 -23.87 4.77 7.53
N ASP A 337 -23.60 6.07 7.56
CA ASP A 337 -24.63 7.06 7.23
C ASP A 337 -24.99 6.85 5.75
N ALA A 338 -26.28 6.83 5.41
CA ALA A 338 -26.78 6.75 4.04
C ALA A 338 -26.12 7.78 3.08
N ARG A 339 -25.60 8.91 3.59
CA ARG A 339 -24.86 9.92 2.82
C ARG A 339 -23.37 9.61 2.63
N ALA A 340 -22.77 8.80 3.50
CA ALA A 340 -21.34 8.49 3.48
C ALA A 340 -20.95 7.48 2.40
N PHE A 341 -21.85 6.59 1.95
CA PHE A 341 -21.52 5.61 0.90
C PHE A 341 -21.38 6.21 -0.50
N ILE A 342 -22.19 7.25 -0.80
CA ILE A 342 -22.14 8.00 -2.08
C ILE A 342 -20.81 8.76 -2.21
N ARG A 343 -20.21 9.05 -1.05
CA ARG A 343 -18.91 9.64 -0.81
C ARG A 343 -17.85 8.56 -0.67
N ARG A 344 -17.57 7.89 -1.80
CA ARG A 344 -16.58 6.83 -2.03
C ARG A 344 -15.64 6.57 -0.84
N LEU A 345 -15.86 5.46 -0.14
CA LEU A 345 -15.15 5.02 1.08
C LEU A 345 -13.61 4.93 1.00
N ALA A 346 -13.01 5.16 -0.18
CA ALA A 346 -11.56 5.09 -0.38
C ALA A 346 -11.07 5.89 -1.61
N THR A 347 -11.58 7.10 -1.84
CA THR A 347 -10.89 8.05 -2.72
C THR A 347 -11.21 9.46 -2.26
N PHE A 348 -10.23 10.07 -1.58
CA PHE A 348 -10.09 11.49 -1.24
C PHE A 348 -11.36 12.26 -0.83
N LYS A 349 -11.30 12.79 0.42
CA LYS A 349 -12.26 13.66 1.15
C LYS A 349 -13.12 13.01 2.24
N ASP A 350 -13.21 11.68 2.34
CA ASP A 350 -14.16 11.02 3.26
C ASP A 350 -13.59 10.03 4.29
N GLU A 351 -12.32 10.18 4.72
CA GLU A 351 -11.90 9.69 6.04
C GLU A 351 -12.28 10.66 7.19
N GLN A 352 -13.36 11.44 7.03
CA GLN A 352 -13.96 12.09 8.20
C GLN A 352 -14.71 11.03 9.02
N GLY A 353 -14.09 10.58 10.11
CA GLY A 353 -14.70 9.63 11.06
C GLY A 353 -14.30 8.17 10.88
N ALA A 354 -13.27 7.90 10.06
CA ALA A 354 -12.44 6.72 10.22
C ALA A 354 -11.53 6.95 11.44
N PHE A 355 -12.11 6.82 12.62
CA PHE A 355 -11.35 6.75 13.86
C PHE A 355 -10.62 5.42 13.94
#